data_AF-A0A7X8VF80-F1
#
_entry.id   AF-A0A7X8VF80-F1
#
_cell.length_a   1.000
_cell.length_b   1.000
_cell.length_c   1.000
_cell.angle_alpha   90.00
_cell.angle_beta   90.00
_cell.angle_gamma   90.00
#
_symmetry.space_group_name_H-M   'P 1'
#
loop_
_entity.id
_entity.type
_entity.pdbx_description
1 polymer ?
#
loop_
_entity_poly.entity_id
_entity_poly.type
_entity_poly.pdbx_seq_one_letter_code
_entity_poly.pdbx_strand_id
1 'polypeptide(L)' 'MSDWKRKLTSRKFWVAVAAAIFIVLSEGLGLNVDRDLYWKIITLALGYIFGEAAVDVARAKKEADPPA' A
#
# COMPACT_ATOMS: atom_id res chain seq x y z
N MET A 1 7.04 -20.73 8.66
CA MET A 1 7.06 -20.22 7.27
C MET A 1 7.93 -18.98 7.27
N SER A 2 9.01 -18.92 6.49
CA SER A 2 10.02 -17.85 6.61
C SER A 2 9.42 -16.46 6.42
N ASP A 3 9.78 -15.49 7.26
CA ASP A 3 9.22 -14.12 7.30
C ASP A 3 9.26 -13.39 5.94
N TRP A 4 10.19 -13.79 5.07
CA TRP A 4 10.30 -13.30 3.71
C TRP A 4 9.11 -13.69 2.82
N LYS A 5 8.60 -14.93 2.94
CA LYS A 5 7.35 -15.33 2.28
C LYS A 5 6.16 -14.52 2.81
N ARG A 6 6.13 -14.20 4.12
CA ARG A 6 5.05 -13.40 4.72
C ARG A 6 5.03 -11.95 4.19
N LYS A 7 6.22 -11.36 3.97
CA LYS A 7 6.34 -10.02 3.36
C LYS A 7 5.95 -10.02 1.88
N LEU A 8 6.31 -11.05 1.12
CA LEU A 8 5.96 -11.18 -0.30
C LEU A 8 4.49 -11.49 -0.57
N THR A 9 3.74 -12.04 0.40
CA THR A 9 2.28 -12.19 0.29
C THR A 9 1.50 -11.02 0.90
N SER A 10 2.19 -9.97 1.38
CA SER A 10 1.54 -8.81 1.99
C SER A 10 0.76 -8.03 0.94
N ARG A 11 -0.55 -7.92 1.12
CA ARG A 11 -1.45 -7.17 0.21
C ARG A 11 -1.02 -5.71 0.07
N LYS A 12 -0.50 -5.13 1.15
CA LYS A 12 0.04 -3.76 1.22
C LYS A 12 1.23 -3.56 0.30
N PHE A 13 2.10 -4.57 0.20
CA PHE A 13 3.27 -4.56 -0.68
C PHE A 13 2.84 -4.66 -2.15
N TRP A 14 1.90 -5.54 -2.47
CA TRP A 14 1.40 -5.68 -3.84
C TRP A 14 0.61 -4.47 -4.33
N VAL A 15 -0.15 -3.77 -3.46
CA VAL A 15 -0.80 -2.51 -3.81
C VAL A 15 0.23 -1.43 -4.15
N ALA A 16 1.33 -1.33 -3.39
CA ALA A 16 2.41 -0.41 -3.70
C ALA A 16 3.10 -0.74 -5.03
N VAL A 17 3.36 -2.03 -5.28
CA VAL A 17 3.95 -2.50 -6.56
C VAL A 17 3.01 -2.22 -7.73
N ALA A 18 1.70 -2.50 -7.59
CA ALA A 18 0.72 -2.20 -8.62
C ALA A 18 0.60 -0.70 -8.90
N ALA A 19 0.64 0.15 -7.87
CA ALA A 19 0.66 1.59 -8.02
C ALA A 19 1.93 2.08 -8.75
N ALA A 20 3.10 1.55 -8.40
CA ALA A 20 4.35 1.89 -9.09
C ALA A 20 4.32 1.49 -10.57
N ILE A 21 3.83 0.29 -10.88
CA ILE A 21 3.65 -0.17 -12.27
C ILE A 21 2.66 0.73 -13.01
N PHE A 22 1.53 1.09 -12.38
CA PHE A 22 0.55 2.00 -12.97
C PHE A 22 1.16 3.36 -13.31
N ILE A 23 1.91 3.97 -12.39
CA ILE A 23 2.59 5.26 -12.62
C ILE A 23 3.59 5.15 -13.78
N VAL A 24 4.43 4.12 -13.78
CA VAL A 24 5.44 3.92 -14.83
C VAL A 24 4.81 3.64 -16.19
N LEU A 25 3.71 2.90 -16.26
CA LEU A 25 2.98 2.68 -17.51
C LEU A 25 2.25 3.95 -17.97
N SER A 26 1.66 4.72 -17.05
CA SER A 26 0.99 5.98 -17.39
C SER A 26 1.96 7.00 -17.97
N GLU A 27 3.10 7.22 -17.30
CA GLU A 27 4.13 8.18 -17.75
C GLU A 27 4.97 7.61 -18.90
N GLY A 28 5.35 6.33 -18.85
CA GLY A 28 6.30 5.71 -19.78
C GLY A 28 5.71 5.26 -21.12
N LEU A 29 4.42 4.92 -21.19
CA LEU A 29 3.71 4.66 -22.45
C LEU A 29 2.92 5.88 -22.94
N GLY A 30 2.99 7.02 -22.24
CA GLY A 30 2.24 8.22 -22.57
C GLY A 30 0.72 7.99 -22.58
N LEU A 31 0.24 7.06 -21.74
CA LEU A 31 -1.21 6.88 -21.57
C LEU A 31 -1.75 8.20 -21.03
N ASN A 32 -2.57 8.89 -21.83
CA ASN A 32 -3.21 10.15 -21.47
C ASN A 32 -4.33 9.88 -20.46
N VAL A 33 -3.92 9.37 -19.30
CA VAL A 33 -4.80 9.16 -18.16
C VAL A 33 -5.17 10.55 -17.66
N ASP A 34 -6.46 10.80 -17.60
CA ASP A 34 -7.00 12.03 -17.02
C ASP A 34 -6.35 12.31 -15.66
N ARG A 35 -5.86 13.54 -15.47
CA ARG A 35 -5.06 13.91 -14.30
C ARG A 35 -5.84 13.78 -13.00
N ASP A 36 -7.13 14.08 -13.03
CA ASP A 36 -8.01 13.91 -11.86
C ASP A 36 -8.21 12.43 -11.55
N LEU A 37 -8.39 11.58 -12.56
CA LEU A 37 -8.44 10.12 -12.38
C LEU A 37 -7.12 9.57 -11.82
N TYR A 38 -5.99 10.01 -12.33
CA TYR A 38 -4.66 9.61 -11.87
C TYR A 38 -4.47 9.91 -10.38
N TRP A 39 -4.73 11.14 -9.96
CA TRP A 39 -4.60 11.53 -8.55
C TRP A 39 -5.62 10.84 -7.65
N LYS A 40 -6.84 10.54 -8.12
CA LYS A 40 -7.82 9.73 -7.37
C LYS A 40 -7.31 8.32 -7.10
N ILE A 41 -6.72 7.66 -8.11
CA ILE A 41 -6.17 6.30 -7.94
C ILE A 41 -4.98 6.32 -6.98
N ILE A 42 -4.07 7.30 -7.10
CA ILE A 42 -2.91 7.42 -6.21
C ILE A 42 -3.35 7.69 -4.78
N THR A 43 -4.23 8.67 -4.56
CA THR A 43 -4.70 9.02 -3.21
C THR A 43 -5.44 7.87 -2.55
N LEU A 44 -6.23 7.10 -3.31
CA LEU A 44 -6.88 5.89 -2.81
C LEU A 44 -5.86 4.82 -2.41
N ALA A 45 -4.86 4.55 -3.25
CA ALA A 45 -3.82 3.57 -2.95
C ALA A 45 -2.99 3.97 -1.72
N LEU A 46 -2.60 5.25 -1.63
CA LEU A 46 -1.89 5.79 -0.47
C LEU A 46 -2.75 5.70 0.80
N GLY A 47 -4.03 6.07 0.72
CA GLY A 47 -4.96 5.99 1.85
C GLY A 47 -5.07 4.57 2.41
N TYR A 48 -5.19 3.56 1.54
CA TYR A 48 -5.22 2.15 1.96
C TYR A 48 -3.90 1.71 2.63
N ILE A 49 -2.76 2.05 2.03
CA ILE A 49 -1.44 1.68 2.57
C ILE A 49 -1.22 2.31 3.95
N PHE A 50 -1.48 3.61 4.10
CA PHE A 50 -1.31 4.31 5.37
C PHE A 50 -2.31 3.84 6.43
N GLY A 51 -3.57 3.58 6.06
CA GLY A 51 -4.58 3.04 6.98
C GLY A 51 -4.18 1.67 7.53
N GLU A 52 -3.76 0.75 6.66
CA GLU A 52 -3.25 -0.56 7.05
C GLU A 52 -1.97 -0.47 7.89
N ALA A 53 -1.06 0.46 7.58
CA ALA A 53 0.14 0.69 8.37
C ALA A 53 -0.18 1.25 9.77
N ALA A 54 -1.13 2.17 9.89
CA ALA A 54 -1.56 2.72 11.17
C ALA A 54 -2.22 1.64 12.05
N VAL A 55 -3.07 0.79 11.47
CA VAL A 55 -3.71 -0.34 12.18
C VAL A 55 -2.67 -1.36 12.64
N ASP A 56 -1.66 -1.67 11.81
CA ASP A 56 -0.56 -2.56 12.21
C ASP A 56 0.20 -2.01 13.42
N VAL A 57 0.57 -0.73 13.40
CA VAL A 57 1.28 -0.08 14.51
C VAL A 57 0.42 -0.05 15.77
N ALA A 58 -0.87 0.27 15.65
CA ALA A 58 -1.81 0.28 16.77
C ALA A 58 -1.97 -1.12 17.39
N ARG A 59 -2.07 -2.17 16.57
CA ARG A 59 -2.13 -3.57 17.05
C ARG A 59 -0.85 -3.99 17.74
N ALA A 60 0.31 -3.70 17.15
CA ALA A 60 1.61 -4.02 17.74
C ALA A 60 1.80 -3.34 19.11
N LYS A 61 1.32 -2.09 19.27
CA LYS A 61 1.31 -1.41 20.57
C LYS A 61 0.39 -2.09 21.59
N LYS A 62 -0.79 -2.54 21.17
CA LYS A 62 -1.76 -3.20 22.05
C LYS A 62 -1.28 -4.59 22.50
N GLU A 63 -0.56 -5.33 21.66
CA GLU A 63 0.04 -6.62 22.05
C GLU A 63 1.24 -6.45 22.99
N ALA A 64 1.93 -5.31 22.94
CA ALA A 64 3.07 -5.01 23.81
C ALA A 64 2.69 -4.56 25.23
N ASP A 65 1.42 -4.20 25.47
CA ASP A 65 0.89 -3.81 26.77
C ASP A 65 -0.03 -4.94 27.27
N PRO A 66 0.46 -5.87 28.13
CA PRO A 66 -0.37 -6.96 28.60
C PRO A 66 -1.51 -6.40 29.48
N PRO A 67 -2.73 -6.97 29.41
CA PRO A 67 -3.78 -6.60 30.33
C PRO A 67 -3.31 -6.88 31.76
N ALA A 68 -3.26 -5.82 32.57
CA ALA A 68 -2.99 -5.87 34.00
C ALA A 68 -4.09 -6.64 34.75
#